data_AF-A0A9P4MKV7-F1
#
_entry.id   AF-A0A9P4MKV7-F1
#
_cell.length_a   1.000
_cell.length_b   1.000
_cell.length_c   1.000
_cell.angle_alpha   90.00
_cell.angle_beta   90.00
_cell.angle_gamma   90.00
#
_symmetry.space_group_name_H-M   'P 1'
#
loop_
_entity.id
_entity.type
_entity.pdbx_description
1 polymer ?
#
loop_
_entity_poly.entity_id
_entity_poly.type
_entity_poly.pdbx_seq_one_letter_code
_entity_poly.pdbx_strand_id
1 'polypeptide(L)'
;MDNVDPALARPKQKVGYRPLLLFAPQLPVGETRSPTRDFGAAPCYLFFGPRPFRIFELIEVNSTPEPVKYPAFINTLVAMPVESKYEPKDMIFRHLGPTGLKVSVLSLGGWLTYGGTQKGDIVKQCLKTAWDHGIQTFDTAEIYANGESEIEMGRALKELGWPRDEYVLTTKVFFGTGRKEPNTRGLSWKHIVEGLKSSLKRLEQPYVDVVLAHRPDHATPMKEIVEGFTQVIRNLNLAYYWGTSEWSATQIMEATQIAEKYNLIAPVVEQPQYNAFHRERFEVEYAPLFDQFKYGTTIWSPLASGLLTGKYNDGIPENSRFANHEMFSDTVKSLQTEEGKAKIEKVRKLTKIAEKLGGNPGQLALAWAIKNPNVSTVILGATKVEQIEDNCKALKLVEKITPEVMEEIEKVLDNKPKGPNKFGRER
;
A
#
# COMPACT_ATOMS: atom_id res chain seq x y z
N MET A 1 -60.40 -16.82 -7.06
CA MET A 1 -60.29 -15.94 -5.87
C MET A 1 -58.99 -15.14 -6.00
N ASP A 2 -58.81 -14.29 -7.02
CA ASP A 2 -59.55 -13.06 -7.45
C ASP A 2 -59.12 -11.86 -6.57
N ASN A 3 -58.68 -10.67 -7.04
CA ASN A 3 -58.67 -9.99 -8.36
C ASN A 3 -57.27 -9.29 -8.57
N VAL A 4 -56.76 -8.80 -9.72
CA VAL A 4 -57.29 -8.30 -11.03
C VAL A 4 -57.76 -6.82 -10.99
N ASP A 5 -57.24 -5.84 -11.78
CA ASP A 5 -56.02 -5.79 -12.62
C ASP A 5 -55.41 -4.35 -12.80
N PRO A 6 -55.84 -3.44 -13.69
CA PRO A 6 -54.88 -2.88 -14.65
C PRO A 6 -54.58 -1.36 -14.66
N ALA A 7 -53.53 -1.06 -15.44
CA ALA A 7 -53.31 0.12 -16.30
C ALA A 7 -52.59 1.36 -15.74
N LEU A 8 -51.43 1.65 -16.35
CA LEU A 8 -51.32 2.81 -17.26
C LEU A 8 -50.18 2.61 -18.29
N ALA A 9 -50.34 3.18 -19.48
CA ALA A 9 -49.55 2.85 -20.66
C ALA A 9 -48.38 3.83 -20.94
N ARG A 10 -47.51 3.42 -21.87
CA ARG A 10 -46.27 4.08 -22.30
C ARG A 10 -46.51 5.46 -22.93
N PRO A 11 -45.44 6.22 -23.19
CA PRO A 11 -45.11 6.41 -24.62
C PRO A 11 -43.70 5.92 -25.01
N LYS A 12 -43.59 5.44 -26.25
CA LYS A 12 -42.31 5.07 -26.88
C LYS A 12 -41.64 6.33 -27.42
N GLN A 13 -40.41 6.64 -27.01
CA GLN A 13 -39.56 7.55 -27.79
C GLN A 13 -38.72 6.75 -28.80
N LYS A 14 -38.95 7.02 -30.09
CA LYS A 14 -38.01 6.67 -31.15
C LYS A 14 -36.91 7.72 -31.16
N VAL A 15 -35.65 7.31 -31.02
CA VAL A 15 -34.50 8.12 -31.42
C VAL A 15 -33.81 7.40 -32.56
N GLY A 16 -33.66 8.08 -33.69
CA GLY A 16 -33.22 7.47 -34.94
C GLY A 16 -31.71 7.26 -35.01
N TYR A 17 -31.30 6.15 -35.60
CA TYR A 17 -29.92 5.97 -36.06
C TYR A 17 -29.62 6.94 -37.20
N ARG A 18 -28.55 7.75 -37.06
CA ARG A 18 -27.83 8.36 -38.18
C ARG A 18 -26.45 7.70 -38.26
N PRO A 19 -26.05 7.09 -39.40
CA PRO A 19 -24.68 6.64 -39.57
C PRO A 19 -23.77 7.86 -39.71
N LEU A 20 -22.74 7.95 -38.88
CA LEU A 20 -21.66 8.91 -39.06
C LEU A 20 -20.67 8.32 -40.09
N LEU A 21 -20.52 8.97 -41.25
CA LEU A 21 -19.42 8.62 -42.16
C LEU A 21 -18.10 9.06 -41.52
N LEU A 22 -17.29 8.10 -41.10
CA LEU A 22 -15.89 8.31 -40.80
C LEU A 22 -15.06 8.11 -42.08
N PHE A 23 -14.48 9.20 -42.56
CA PHE A 23 -13.47 9.16 -43.62
C PHE A 23 -12.23 8.42 -43.11
N ALA A 24 -11.86 7.33 -43.78
CA ALA A 24 -10.57 6.69 -43.61
C ALA A 24 -9.56 7.26 -44.63
N PRO A 25 -8.39 7.78 -44.22
CA PRO A 25 -7.34 8.11 -45.17
C PRO A 25 -6.72 6.83 -45.73
N GLN A 26 -6.68 6.71 -47.06
CA GLN A 26 -6.08 5.58 -47.76
C GLN A 26 -4.55 5.60 -47.59
N LEU A 27 -3.97 4.49 -47.11
CA LEU A 27 -2.55 4.21 -47.25
C LEU A 27 -2.30 3.54 -48.61
N PRO A 28 -1.30 3.99 -49.39
CA PRO A 28 -0.99 3.37 -50.67
C PRO A 28 -0.34 2.00 -50.50
N VAL A 29 -0.90 0.98 -51.14
CA VAL A 29 -0.30 -0.35 -51.28
C VAL A 29 0.71 -0.29 -52.45
N GLY A 30 1.97 -0.61 -52.17
CA GLY A 30 3.06 -0.61 -53.15
C GLY A 30 3.76 -1.96 -53.26
N GLU A 31 3.43 -2.68 -54.33
CA GLU A 31 4.15 -3.81 -54.96
C GLU A 31 4.79 -4.91 -54.10
N THR A 32 4.17 -6.09 -54.14
CA THR A 32 4.83 -7.36 -53.86
C THR A 32 5.64 -7.85 -55.07
N ARG A 33 6.89 -8.29 -54.84
CA ARG A 33 7.60 -9.19 -55.75
C ARG A 33 8.16 -10.38 -54.98
N SER A 34 7.78 -11.59 -55.40
CA SER A 34 8.53 -12.81 -55.08
C SER A 34 9.74 -12.92 -56.03
N PRO A 35 10.70 -13.80 -55.71
CA PRO A 35 10.65 -15.07 -56.44
C PRO A 35 10.92 -16.34 -55.61
N THR A 36 10.53 -17.43 -56.27
CA THR A 36 10.70 -18.88 -56.06
C THR A 36 11.82 -19.43 -55.16
N ARG A 37 11.51 -20.60 -54.57
CA ARG A 37 12.40 -21.55 -53.88
C ARG A 37 13.51 -22.08 -54.80
N ASP A 38 14.59 -22.58 -54.19
CA ASP A 38 15.04 -23.96 -54.48
C ASP A 38 15.79 -24.62 -53.31
N PHE A 39 15.89 -25.96 -53.33
CA PHE A 39 16.42 -26.81 -52.26
C PHE A 39 17.94 -27.07 -52.38
N GLY A 40 18.62 -27.27 -51.24
CA GLY A 40 19.96 -27.85 -51.18
C GLY A 40 20.39 -28.16 -49.74
N ALA A 41 20.80 -29.40 -49.46
CA ALA A 41 21.14 -29.87 -48.11
C ALA A 41 22.55 -30.46 -48.03
N ALA A 42 23.00 -30.70 -46.80
CA ALA A 42 24.18 -31.47 -46.39
C ALA A 42 25.54 -30.72 -46.30
N PRO A 43 26.50 -31.21 -45.47
CA PRO A 43 27.32 -30.30 -44.65
C PRO A 43 28.84 -30.44 -44.86
N CYS A 44 29.61 -29.47 -44.34
CA CYS A 44 31.07 -29.61 -44.17
C CYS A 44 31.56 -29.01 -42.85
N TYR A 45 32.24 -29.83 -42.05
CA TYR A 45 33.22 -29.38 -41.06
C TYR A 45 34.42 -28.76 -41.79
N LEU A 46 35.13 -27.78 -41.19
CA LEU A 46 36.60 -27.74 -41.16
C LEU A 46 37.17 -26.62 -40.25
N PHE A 47 38.42 -26.86 -39.84
CA PHE A 47 39.17 -26.31 -38.72
C PHE A 47 39.68 -24.86 -38.82
N PHE A 48 40.18 -24.37 -37.67
CA PHE A 48 40.91 -23.12 -37.44
C PHE A 48 42.17 -22.91 -38.30
N GLY A 49 42.50 -21.65 -38.61
CA GLY A 49 43.83 -21.21 -39.08
C GLY A 49 43.88 -19.69 -39.39
N PRO A 50 44.83 -18.90 -38.84
CA PRO A 50 44.79 -17.43 -38.91
C PRO A 50 45.54 -16.83 -40.11
N ARG A 51 45.10 -15.64 -40.59
CA ARG A 51 45.84 -14.79 -41.55
C ARG A 51 45.65 -13.28 -41.26
N PRO A 52 46.56 -12.41 -41.73
CA PRO A 52 46.96 -11.21 -40.97
C PRO A 52 46.28 -9.89 -41.39
N PHE A 53 46.45 -8.89 -40.53
CA PHE A 53 46.07 -7.49 -40.76
C PHE A 53 46.75 -6.89 -42.00
N ARG A 54 46.01 -6.04 -42.73
CA ARG A 54 46.56 -5.15 -43.77
C ARG A 54 46.90 -3.78 -43.19
N ILE A 55 48.01 -3.24 -43.68
CA ILE A 55 48.47 -1.85 -43.46
C ILE A 55 47.63 -0.92 -44.35
N PHE A 56 47.26 0.26 -43.84
CA PHE A 56 46.66 1.34 -44.63
C PHE A 56 47.71 2.36 -45.02
N GLU A 57 47.65 2.85 -46.26
CA GLU A 57 48.51 3.92 -46.78
C GLU A 57 48.15 5.28 -46.17
N LEU A 58 49.16 6.10 -45.91
CA LEU A 58 49.02 7.51 -45.53
C LEU A 58 48.88 8.36 -46.79
N ILE A 59 47.75 9.07 -46.91
CA ILE A 59 47.60 10.18 -47.86
C ILE A 59 47.88 11.47 -47.10
N GLU A 60 48.95 12.18 -47.46
CA GLU A 60 49.20 13.54 -46.96
C GLU A 60 48.21 14.53 -47.61
N VAL A 61 47.45 15.26 -46.79
CA VAL A 61 46.64 16.39 -47.23
C VAL A 61 47.13 17.64 -46.51
N ASN A 62 47.90 18.46 -47.23
CA ASN A 62 48.34 19.76 -46.75
C ASN A 62 47.20 20.79 -46.86
N SER A 63 46.49 21.03 -45.75
CA SER A 63 45.66 22.22 -45.58
C SER A 63 45.57 22.61 -44.10
N THR A 64 46.02 23.82 -43.76
CA THR A 64 45.89 24.41 -42.42
C THR A 64 44.44 24.83 -42.15
N PRO A 65 43.75 24.29 -41.13
CA PRO A 65 42.45 24.81 -40.72
C PRO A 65 42.63 26.11 -39.92
N GLU A 66 41.88 27.16 -40.26
CA GLU A 66 41.78 28.31 -39.36
C GLU A 66 41.10 27.93 -38.03
N PRO A 67 41.48 28.56 -36.90
CA PRO A 67 40.89 28.26 -35.61
C PRO A 67 39.42 28.73 -35.56
N VAL A 68 38.50 27.77 -35.66
CA VAL A 68 37.06 27.99 -35.41
C VAL A 68 36.89 28.55 -34.00
N LYS A 69 36.55 29.83 -33.90
CA LYS A 69 36.21 30.48 -32.64
C LYS A 69 34.84 29.99 -32.17
N TYR A 70 34.84 28.91 -31.39
CA TYR A 70 33.67 28.56 -30.59
C TYR A 70 33.37 29.72 -29.64
N PRO A 71 32.14 30.27 -29.62
CA PRO A 71 31.75 31.20 -28.57
C PRO A 71 31.84 30.46 -27.23
N ALA A 72 32.41 31.13 -26.23
CA ALA A 72 32.59 30.56 -24.89
C ALA A 72 31.25 30.44 -24.15
N PHE A 73 30.42 29.47 -24.57
CA PHE A 73 29.47 28.82 -23.69
C PHE A 73 30.26 28.01 -22.67
N ILE A 74 30.82 28.73 -21.69
CA ILE A 74 30.99 28.18 -20.34
C ILE A 74 29.56 27.89 -19.89
N ASN A 75 29.10 26.69 -20.22
CA ASN A 75 27.89 26.14 -19.65
C ASN A 75 28.20 25.95 -18.17
N THR A 76 27.84 26.96 -17.38
CA THR A 76 27.73 26.81 -15.94
C THR A 76 26.66 25.76 -15.71
N LEU A 77 27.10 24.50 -15.63
CA LEU A 77 26.39 23.43 -14.95
C LEU A 77 26.31 23.85 -13.48
N VAL A 78 25.43 24.80 -13.19
CA VAL A 78 24.91 25.02 -11.85
C VAL A 78 24.29 23.69 -11.49
N ALA A 79 24.98 22.93 -10.65
CA ALA A 79 24.43 21.72 -10.09
C ALA A 79 23.16 22.13 -9.36
N MET A 80 22.00 21.86 -9.97
CA MET A 80 20.72 22.01 -9.29
C MET A 80 20.79 21.07 -8.09
N PRO A 81 20.80 21.59 -6.85
CA PRO A 81 20.86 20.73 -5.68
C PRO A 81 19.62 19.83 -5.71
N VAL A 82 19.79 18.57 -5.33
CA VAL A 82 18.64 17.68 -5.11
C VAL A 82 17.83 18.29 -3.98
N GLU A 83 16.66 18.83 -4.32
CA GLU A 83 15.78 19.49 -3.36
C GLU A 83 15.19 18.44 -2.42
N SER A 84 15.67 18.44 -1.17
CA SER A 84 15.17 17.58 -0.11
C SER A 84 14.32 18.41 0.86
N LYS A 85 13.14 17.89 1.23
CA LYS A 85 12.22 18.51 2.21
C LYS A 85 12.00 17.63 3.44
N TYR A 86 12.63 16.45 3.46
CA TYR A 86 12.42 15.45 4.49
C TYR A 86 13.51 15.48 5.57
N GLU A 87 13.08 15.50 6.82
CA GLU A 87 13.96 15.30 7.97
C GLU A 87 13.42 14.14 8.83
N PRO A 88 14.20 13.07 9.06
CA PRO A 88 13.71 11.87 9.75
C PRO A 88 13.40 12.07 11.24
N LYS A 89 13.93 13.13 11.88
CA LYS A 89 13.81 13.37 13.34
C LYS A 89 14.20 12.12 14.16
N ASP A 90 13.44 11.83 15.22
CA ASP A 90 13.57 10.63 16.06
C ASP A 90 12.86 9.38 15.46
N MET A 91 12.41 9.42 14.19
CA MET A 91 11.64 8.32 13.61
C MET A 91 12.50 7.07 13.40
N ILE A 92 11.97 5.92 13.81
CA ILE A 92 12.56 4.62 13.52
C ILE A 92 12.14 4.18 12.13
N PHE A 93 13.09 3.65 11.33
CA PHE A 93 12.81 3.09 10.00
C PHE A 93 13.05 1.59 9.99
N ARG A 94 12.18 0.86 9.28
CA ARG A 94 12.30 -0.59 9.05
C ARG A 94 12.19 -0.90 7.57
N HIS A 95 12.80 -1.98 7.14
CA HIS A 95 12.58 -2.52 5.80
C HIS A 95 11.13 -3.03 5.69
N LEU A 96 10.49 -2.78 4.54
CA LEU A 96 9.20 -3.35 4.23
C LEU A 96 9.38 -4.78 3.72
N GLY A 97 9.47 -5.70 4.68
CA GLY A 97 9.71 -7.11 4.41
C GLY A 97 11.10 -7.38 3.82
N PRO A 98 11.23 -8.26 2.81
CA PRO A 98 12.51 -8.58 2.17
C PRO A 98 12.99 -7.50 1.18
N THR A 99 12.32 -6.35 1.09
CA THR A 99 12.63 -5.31 0.08
C THR A 99 13.69 -4.30 0.52
N GLY A 100 14.26 -3.59 -0.45
CA GLY A 100 15.11 -2.42 -0.17
C GLY A 100 14.33 -1.19 0.34
N LEU A 101 12.99 -1.19 0.24
CA LEU A 101 12.14 -0.07 0.66
C LEU A 101 12.15 0.07 2.18
N LYS A 102 12.40 1.28 2.68
CA LYS A 102 12.26 1.62 4.09
C LYS A 102 10.97 2.40 4.33
N VAL A 103 10.27 2.05 5.40
CA VAL A 103 9.07 2.74 5.89
C VAL A 103 9.34 3.33 7.27
N SER A 104 8.71 4.45 7.59
CA SER A 104 8.66 4.96 8.96
C SER A 104 7.84 4.00 9.82
N VAL A 105 8.28 3.70 11.05
CA VAL A 105 7.63 2.70 11.91
C VAL A 105 6.22 3.10 12.34
N LEU A 106 5.91 4.40 12.25
CA LEU A 106 4.56 4.95 12.25
C LEU A 106 4.22 5.39 10.81
N SER A 107 3.00 5.13 10.37
CA SER A 107 2.43 5.58 9.09
C SER A 107 1.05 6.22 9.30
N LEU A 108 0.56 7.01 8.36
CA LEU A 108 -0.72 7.73 8.49
C LEU A 108 -1.75 7.23 7.46
N GLY A 109 -2.89 6.73 7.93
CA GLY A 109 -3.97 6.17 7.12
C GLY A 109 -5.22 7.05 7.06
N GLY A 110 -5.84 7.13 5.88
CA GLY A 110 -7.05 7.94 5.61
C GLY A 110 -8.41 7.32 5.96
N TRP A 111 -8.45 6.11 6.51
CA TRP A 111 -9.72 5.36 6.71
C TRP A 111 -10.64 6.01 7.76
N LEU A 112 -11.92 6.23 7.37
CA LEU A 112 -12.97 6.95 8.11
C LEU A 112 -12.70 8.46 8.36
N THR A 113 -11.50 8.95 8.04
CA THR A 113 -11.07 10.32 8.31
C THR A 113 -11.16 11.16 7.04
N TYR A 114 -10.21 11.00 6.11
CA TYR A 114 -10.05 11.88 4.96
C TYR A 114 -11.07 11.58 3.86
N GLY A 115 -11.68 12.63 3.30
CA GLY A 115 -12.80 12.52 2.37
C GLY A 115 -14.13 12.15 3.04
N GLY A 116 -14.12 11.81 4.33
CA GLY A 116 -15.29 11.51 5.14
C GLY A 116 -15.53 12.61 6.17
N THR A 117 -15.09 12.36 7.42
CA THR A 117 -15.26 13.28 8.55
C THR A 117 -14.33 14.50 8.48
N GLN A 118 -13.25 14.44 7.71
CA GLN A 118 -12.27 15.51 7.52
C GLN A 118 -12.06 15.80 6.02
N LYS A 119 -12.15 17.07 5.63
CA LYS A 119 -12.00 17.59 4.26
C LYS A 119 -11.30 18.95 4.28
N GLY A 120 -10.59 19.32 3.21
CA GLY A 120 -9.91 20.61 3.13
C GLY A 120 -8.61 20.69 3.96
N ASP A 121 -8.28 21.87 4.48
CA ASP A 121 -6.96 22.18 5.06
C ASP A 121 -6.54 21.26 6.22
N ILE A 122 -7.49 20.74 7.01
CA ILE A 122 -7.19 19.81 8.11
C ILE A 122 -6.50 18.52 7.62
N VAL A 123 -6.78 18.06 6.40
CA VAL A 123 -6.11 16.89 5.80
C VAL A 123 -4.64 17.22 5.52
N LYS A 124 -4.39 18.39 4.91
CA LYS A 124 -3.04 18.91 4.66
C LYS A 124 -2.26 19.14 5.96
N GLN A 125 -2.90 19.71 6.98
CA GLN A 125 -2.31 19.91 8.31
C GLN A 125 -1.93 18.57 8.93
N CYS A 126 -2.81 17.57 8.90
CA CYS A 126 -2.50 16.22 9.42
C CYS A 126 -1.32 15.57 8.70
N LEU A 127 -1.30 15.60 7.37
CA LEU A 127 -0.17 15.08 6.58
C LEU A 127 1.12 15.82 6.95
N LYS A 128 1.09 17.17 6.99
CA LYS A 128 2.26 17.99 7.35
C LYS A 128 2.77 17.68 8.76
N THR A 129 1.90 17.57 9.76
CA THR A 129 2.29 17.21 11.12
C THR A 129 2.97 15.84 11.18
N ALA A 130 2.46 14.86 10.44
CA ALA A 130 3.09 13.55 10.36
C ALA A 130 4.51 13.65 9.78
N TRP A 131 4.67 14.38 8.67
CA TRP A 131 5.97 14.66 8.04
C TRP A 131 6.95 15.40 8.94
N ASP A 132 6.49 16.46 9.63
CA ASP A 132 7.31 17.23 10.57
C ASP A 132 7.82 16.38 11.75
N HIS A 133 7.13 15.28 12.06
CA HIS A 133 7.52 14.23 13.02
C HIS A 133 8.27 13.03 12.39
N GLY A 134 8.66 13.11 11.12
CA GLY A 134 9.42 12.08 10.42
C GLY A 134 8.58 10.92 9.83
N ILE A 135 7.24 10.98 9.85
CA ILE A 135 6.40 9.99 9.14
C ILE A 135 6.42 10.32 7.64
N GLN A 136 6.94 9.40 6.84
CA GLN A 136 6.92 9.48 5.37
C GLN A 136 5.97 8.49 4.70
N THR A 137 5.42 7.54 5.45
CA THR A 137 4.57 6.48 4.90
C THR A 137 3.09 6.82 5.08
N PHE A 138 2.35 6.89 3.97
CA PHE A 138 0.94 7.30 3.91
C PHE A 138 0.08 6.23 3.23
N ASP A 139 -1.09 5.92 3.80
CA ASP A 139 -1.96 4.83 3.37
C ASP A 139 -3.41 5.27 3.07
N THR A 140 -3.95 4.77 1.96
CA THR A 140 -5.34 5.02 1.53
C THR A 140 -5.93 3.82 0.79
N ALA A 141 -7.13 3.93 0.20
CA ALA A 141 -7.73 2.90 -0.65
C ALA A 141 -8.82 3.50 -1.54
N GLU A 142 -9.10 2.86 -2.69
CA GLU A 142 -10.13 3.34 -3.64
C GLU A 142 -11.53 3.50 -3.02
N ILE A 143 -11.85 2.70 -2.01
CA ILE A 143 -13.17 2.66 -1.35
C ILE A 143 -13.28 3.65 -0.18
N TYR A 144 -12.17 4.21 0.31
CA TYR A 144 -12.21 5.12 1.45
C TYR A 144 -12.98 6.39 1.09
N ALA A 145 -14.14 6.56 1.73
CA ALA A 145 -15.15 7.54 1.38
C ALA A 145 -15.52 7.54 -0.12
N ASN A 146 -15.64 6.36 -0.73
CA ASN A 146 -15.89 6.16 -2.17
C ASN A 146 -14.89 6.87 -3.10
N GLY A 147 -13.63 7.01 -2.67
CA GLY A 147 -12.54 7.64 -3.43
C GLY A 147 -12.23 9.07 -3.00
N GLU A 148 -13.07 9.71 -2.19
CA GLU A 148 -12.83 11.06 -1.67
C GLU A 148 -11.56 11.14 -0.81
N SER A 149 -11.17 10.05 -0.14
CA SER A 149 -9.92 9.99 0.64
C SER A 149 -8.68 10.15 -0.23
N GLU A 150 -8.68 9.56 -1.42
CA GLU A 150 -7.61 9.69 -2.41
C GLU A 150 -7.57 11.10 -3.01
N ILE A 151 -8.72 11.73 -3.23
CA ILE A 151 -8.83 13.11 -3.73
C ILE A 151 -8.26 14.11 -2.69
N GLU A 152 -8.68 13.99 -1.44
CA GLU A 152 -8.21 14.88 -0.36
C GLU A 152 -6.72 14.71 -0.06
N MET A 153 -6.22 13.47 -0.03
CA MET A 153 -4.78 13.22 0.16
C MET A 153 -3.96 13.66 -1.05
N GLY A 154 -4.43 13.43 -2.28
CA GLY A 154 -3.77 13.86 -3.51
C GLY A 154 -3.62 15.38 -3.60
N ARG A 155 -4.72 16.11 -3.35
CA ARG A 155 -4.72 17.57 -3.24
C ARG A 155 -3.73 18.05 -2.17
N ALA A 156 -3.77 17.44 -0.97
CA ALA A 156 -2.88 17.82 0.12
C ALA A 156 -1.39 17.62 -0.22
N LEU A 157 -1.01 16.46 -0.76
CA LEU A 157 0.37 16.17 -1.19
C LEU A 157 0.85 17.17 -2.26
N LYS A 158 -0.02 17.51 -3.23
CA LYS A 158 0.25 18.48 -4.29
C LYS A 158 0.43 19.91 -3.76
N GLU A 159 -0.38 20.32 -2.78
CA GLU A 159 -0.25 21.62 -2.10
C GLU A 159 0.99 21.70 -1.21
N LEU A 160 1.43 20.59 -0.62
CA LEU A 160 2.65 20.50 0.20
C LEU A 160 3.93 20.51 -0.64
N GLY A 161 3.86 20.05 -1.90
CA GLY A 161 4.95 20.14 -2.86
C GLY A 161 6.20 19.36 -2.44
N TRP A 162 6.03 18.25 -1.72
CA TRP A 162 7.13 17.35 -1.37
C TRP A 162 7.66 16.59 -2.59
N PRO A 163 8.98 16.39 -2.71
CA PRO A 163 9.56 15.49 -3.70
C PRO A 163 8.93 14.09 -3.59
N ARG A 164 8.53 13.52 -4.72
CA ARG A 164 7.78 12.26 -4.76
C ARG A 164 8.60 11.07 -4.26
N ASP A 165 9.92 11.13 -4.42
CA ASP A 165 10.90 10.13 -4.01
C ASP A 165 11.21 10.13 -2.51
N GLU A 166 10.75 11.12 -1.75
CA GLU A 166 10.96 11.21 -0.29
C GLU A 166 9.84 10.57 0.56
N TYR A 167 8.71 10.17 -0.04
CA TYR A 167 7.59 9.55 0.68
C TYR A 167 7.13 8.22 0.08
N VAL A 168 6.62 7.34 0.96
CA VAL A 168 6.02 6.07 0.58
C VAL A 168 4.50 6.19 0.60
N LEU A 169 3.87 6.04 -0.56
CA LEU A 169 2.41 6.08 -0.70
C LEU A 169 1.86 4.70 -1.01
N THR A 170 0.86 4.25 -0.24
CA THR A 170 0.17 2.97 -0.45
C THR A 170 -1.32 3.18 -0.75
N THR A 171 -1.84 2.44 -1.73
CA THR A 171 -3.30 2.33 -1.95
C THR A 171 -3.73 0.87 -2.10
N LYS A 172 -5.04 0.62 -2.12
CA LYS A 172 -5.63 -0.72 -2.18
C LYS A 172 -6.74 -0.78 -3.20
N VAL A 173 -6.79 -1.89 -3.94
CA VAL A 173 -7.84 -2.23 -4.89
C VAL A 173 -8.61 -3.46 -4.43
N PHE A 174 -9.94 -3.39 -4.46
CA PHE A 174 -10.90 -4.50 -4.37
C PHE A 174 -12.35 -4.03 -4.53
N PHE A 175 -12.76 -2.97 -3.83
CA PHE A 175 -14.19 -2.66 -3.63
C PHE A 175 -14.76 -1.62 -4.61
N GLY A 176 -13.90 -0.98 -5.41
CA GLY A 176 -14.27 0.16 -6.25
C GLY A 176 -14.69 1.39 -5.46
N THR A 177 -15.35 2.33 -6.14
CA THR A 177 -15.89 3.58 -5.58
C THR A 177 -17.42 3.54 -5.50
N GLY A 178 -18.00 2.48 -4.95
CA GLY A 178 -19.46 2.29 -4.87
C GLY A 178 -20.17 2.03 -6.22
N ARG A 179 -19.40 1.78 -7.29
CA ARG A 179 -19.92 1.47 -8.64
C ARG A 179 -20.67 0.14 -8.68
N LYS A 180 -21.65 0.03 -9.58
CA LYS A 180 -22.60 -1.11 -9.66
C LYS A 180 -22.26 -2.09 -10.78
N GLU A 181 -21.39 -1.70 -11.71
CA GLU A 181 -20.99 -2.51 -12.84
C GLU A 181 -20.13 -3.72 -12.37
N PRO A 182 -20.29 -4.90 -12.99
CA PRO A 182 -19.73 -6.15 -12.45
C PRO A 182 -18.20 -6.14 -12.33
N ASN A 183 -17.52 -5.47 -13.27
CA ASN A 183 -16.06 -5.44 -13.36
C ASN A 183 -15.44 -4.20 -12.69
N THR A 184 -16.09 -3.67 -11.65
CA THR A 184 -15.60 -2.50 -10.86
C THR A 184 -15.30 -2.86 -9.41
N ARG A 185 -15.05 -4.15 -9.16
CA ARG A 185 -14.67 -4.74 -7.88
C ARG A 185 -13.97 -6.11 -8.08
N GLY A 186 -13.51 -6.72 -7.01
CA GLY A 186 -12.75 -7.97 -6.99
C GLY A 186 -11.28 -7.77 -7.32
N LEU A 187 -10.58 -8.86 -7.60
CA LEU A 187 -9.16 -8.88 -7.99
C LEU A 187 -8.93 -9.49 -9.38
N SER A 188 -9.96 -9.53 -10.23
CA SER A 188 -9.75 -9.73 -11.67
C SER A 188 -8.66 -8.76 -12.18
N TRP A 189 -7.84 -9.21 -13.12
CA TRP A 189 -6.78 -8.38 -13.71
C TRP A 189 -7.35 -7.04 -14.17
N LYS A 190 -8.55 -7.06 -14.77
CA LYS A 190 -9.26 -5.85 -15.19
C LYS A 190 -9.46 -4.86 -14.05
N HIS A 191 -9.96 -5.28 -12.88
CA HIS A 191 -10.16 -4.35 -11.77
C HIS A 191 -8.84 -3.92 -11.13
N ILE A 192 -7.83 -4.80 -11.04
CA ILE A 192 -6.49 -4.42 -10.55
C ILE A 192 -5.92 -3.25 -11.37
N VAL A 193 -5.95 -3.35 -12.70
CA VAL A 193 -5.41 -2.31 -13.60
C VAL A 193 -6.28 -1.05 -13.63
N GLU A 194 -7.60 -1.18 -13.82
CA GLU A 194 -8.49 -0.02 -13.98
C GLU A 194 -8.76 0.70 -12.65
N GLY A 195 -8.85 -0.05 -11.55
CA GLY A 195 -8.95 0.46 -10.19
C GLY A 195 -7.72 1.27 -9.82
N LEU A 196 -6.51 0.71 -10.00
CA LEU A 196 -5.26 1.43 -9.69
C LEU A 196 -5.08 2.68 -10.56
N LYS A 197 -5.35 2.62 -11.87
CA LYS A 197 -5.35 3.82 -12.74
C LYS A 197 -6.33 4.88 -12.25
N SER A 198 -7.51 4.47 -11.79
CA SER A 198 -8.52 5.38 -11.23
C SER A 198 -8.07 6.00 -9.90
N SER A 199 -7.41 5.21 -9.04
CA SER A 199 -6.79 5.68 -7.79
C SER A 199 -5.68 6.71 -8.04
N LEU A 200 -4.74 6.41 -8.94
CA LEU A 200 -3.66 7.33 -9.32
C LEU A 200 -4.20 8.66 -9.87
N LYS A 201 -5.27 8.61 -10.67
CA LYS A 201 -5.96 9.81 -11.15
C LYS A 201 -6.58 10.64 -10.02
N ARG A 202 -7.15 10.00 -8.98
CA ARG A 202 -7.69 10.71 -7.80
C ARG A 202 -6.60 11.28 -6.90
N LEU A 203 -5.51 10.54 -6.74
CA LEU A 203 -4.32 10.95 -5.98
C LEU A 203 -3.48 12.04 -6.66
N GLU A 204 -3.71 12.32 -7.94
CA GLU A 204 -2.84 13.13 -8.79
C GLU A 204 -1.37 12.66 -8.77
N GLN A 205 -1.14 11.33 -8.66
CA GLN A 205 0.20 10.74 -8.58
C GLN A 205 0.53 9.88 -9.81
N PRO A 206 1.81 9.83 -10.24
CA PRO A 206 2.24 8.97 -11.35
C PRO A 206 2.27 7.49 -10.97
N TYR A 207 2.59 7.18 -9.71
CA TYR A 207 2.67 5.82 -9.16
C TYR A 207 2.42 5.82 -7.64
N VAL A 208 2.08 4.64 -7.10
CA VAL A 208 2.17 4.33 -5.66
C VAL A 208 3.39 3.46 -5.40
N ASP A 209 3.95 3.49 -4.20
CA ASP A 209 5.10 2.63 -3.87
C ASP A 209 4.64 1.18 -3.67
N VAL A 210 3.48 1.01 -3.04
CA VAL A 210 2.84 -0.30 -2.85
C VAL A 210 1.36 -0.23 -3.23
N VAL A 211 0.91 -1.17 -4.07
CA VAL A 211 -0.52 -1.45 -4.24
C VAL A 211 -0.91 -2.73 -3.50
N LEU A 212 -1.99 -2.69 -2.72
CA LEU A 212 -2.46 -3.84 -1.94
C LEU A 212 -3.74 -4.44 -2.54
N ALA A 213 -3.80 -5.76 -2.56
CA ALA A 213 -5.06 -6.50 -2.64
C ALA A 213 -5.86 -6.27 -1.36
N HIS A 214 -6.91 -5.44 -1.39
CA HIS A 214 -7.57 -4.97 -0.16
C HIS A 214 -8.25 -6.12 0.63
N ARG A 215 -8.71 -7.18 -0.04
CA ARG A 215 -9.23 -8.41 0.57
C ARG A 215 -8.92 -9.60 -0.35
N PRO A 216 -8.99 -10.86 0.13
CA PRO A 216 -8.96 -12.01 -0.76
C PRO A 216 -10.16 -12.01 -1.72
N ASP A 217 -9.93 -12.35 -2.98
CA ASP A 217 -11.01 -12.62 -3.94
C ASP A 217 -11.10 -14.14 -4.16
N HIS A 218 -12.15 -14.75 -3.61
CA HIS A 218 -12.39 -16.19 -3.76
C HIS A 218 -13.02 -16.57 -5.11
N ALA A 219 -13.40 -15.59 -5.94
CA ALA A 219 -13.98 -15.81 -7.27
C ALA A 219 -12.96 -15.64 -8.41
N THR A 220 -11.82 -14.96 -8.16
CA THR A 220 -10.74 -14.80 -9.14
C THR A 220 -9.62 -15.83 -8.89
N PRO A 221 -9.12 -16.56 -9.91
CA PRO A 221 -8.01 -17.49 -9.74
C PRO A 221 -6.73 -16.80 -9.26
N MET A 222 -6.03 -17.38 -8.27
CA MET A 222 -4.81 -16.79 -7.69
C MET A 222 -3.74 -16.43 -8.73
N LYS A 223 -3.59 -17.24 -9.79
CA LYS A 223 -2.68 -16.92 -10.90
C LYS A 223 -3.03 -15.59 -11.59
N GLU A 224 -4.31 -15.33 -11.85
CA GLU A 224 -4.74 -14.08 -12.48
C GLU A 224 -4.47 -12.88 -11.57
N ILE A 225 -4.66 -13.04 -10.25
CA ILE A 225 -4.38 -11.99 -9.26
C ILE A 225 -2.88 -11.63 -9.27
N VAL A 226 -2.00 -12.63 -9.11
CA VAL A 226 -0.53 -12.45 -9.10
C VAL A 226 -0.02 -11.88 -10.44
N GLU A 227 -0.59 -12.33 -11.56
CA GLU A 227 -0.23 -11.85 -12.89
C GLU A 227 -0.69 -10.40 -13.10
N GLY A 228 -1.92 -10.05 -12.68
CA GLY A 228 -2.43 -8.68 -12.70
C GLY A 228 -1.58 -7.71 -11.88
N PHE A 229 -1.15 -8.10 -10.67
CA PHE A 229 -0.22 -7.29 -9.87
C PHE A 229 1.19 -7.20 -10.47
N THR A 230 1.67 -8.27 -11.11
CA THR A 230 2.94 -8.23 -11.86
C THR A 230 2.89 -7.26 -13.04
N GLN A 231 1.73 -7.12 -13.68
CA GLN A 231 1.53 -6.29 -14.86
C GLN A 231 1.48 -4.79 -14.50
N VAL A 232 0.84 -4.42 -13.39
CA VAL A 232 0.87 -3.02 -12.92
C VAL A 232 2.27 -2.56 -12.51
N ILE A 233 3.13 -3.48 -12.07
CA ILE A 233 4.53 -3.20 -11.77
C ILE A 233 5.37 -3.21 -13.06
N ARG A 234 5.62 -4.38 -13.67
CA ARG A 234 6.64 -4.54 -14.73
C ARG A 234 6.31 -3.86 -16.05
N ASN A 235 5.03 -3.80 -16.42
CA ASN A 235 4.61 -3.44 -17.78
C ASN A 235 3.91 -2.07 -17.84
N LEU A 236 3.37 -1.58 -16.72
CA LEU A 236 2.64 -0.32 -16.65
C LEU A 236 3.29 0.71 -15.72
N ASN A 237 4.27 0.34 -14.89
CA ASN A 237 4.99 1.21 -13.94
C ASN A 237 4.05 2.04 -13.03
N LEU A 238 2.91 1.47 -12.63
CA LEU A 238 1.91 2.11 -11.76
C LEU A 238 2.21 1.90 -10.27
N ALA A 239 3.01 0.87 -9.96
CA ALA A 239 3.52 0.61 -8.62
C ALA A 239 4.93 -0.01 -8.66
N TYR A 240 5.71 0.13 -7.58
CA TYR A 240 7.00 -0.58 -7.44
C TYR A 240 6.85 -1.96 -6.78
N TYR A 241 5.96 -2.07 -5.80
CA TYR A 241 5.70 -3.30 -5.05
C TYR A 241 4.20 -3.59 -4.97
N TRP A 242 3.86 -4.82 -4.60
CA TRP A 242 2.50 -5.17 -4.22
C TRP A 242 2.44 -6.03 -2.97
N GLY A 243 1.25 -6.10 -2.39
CA GLY A 243 1.00 -6.88 -1.18
C GLY A 243 -0.47 -7.20 -0.99
N THR A 244 -0.79 -7.72 0.19
CA THR A 244 -2.08 -8.27 0.56
C THR A 244 -2.69 -7.53 1.76
N SER A 245 -3.97 -7.74 2.05
CA SER A 245 -4.61 -7.24 3.28
C SER A 245 -5.75 -8.15 3.72
N GLU A 246 -5.68 -8.64 4.96
CA GLU A 246 -6.56 -9.67 5.51
C GLU A 246 -6.56 -10.98 4.71
N TRP A 247 -5.38 -11.38 4.20
CA TRP A 247 -5.17 -12.68 3.57
C TRP A 247 -4.67 -13.70 4.58
N SER A 248 -5.13 -14.95 4.47
CA SER A 248 -4.55 -16.03 5.28
C SER A 248 -3.10 -16.32 4.89
N ALA A 249 -2.30 -16.87 5.82
CA ALA A 249 -0.93 -17.30 5.52
C ALA A 249 -0.88 -18.28 4.33
N THR A 250 -1.86 -19.18 4.25
CA THR A 250 -2.02 -20.13 3.13
C THR A 250 -2.16 -19.41 1.78
N GLN A 251 -2.97 -18.34 1.70
CA GLN A 251 -3.16 -17.58 0.47
C GLN A 251 -1.91 -16.78 0.08
N ILE A 252 -1.18 -16.23 1.06
CA ILE A 252 0.10 -15.54 0.83
C ILE A 252 1.16 -16.54 0.32
N MET A 253 1.22 -17.74 0.90
CA MET A 253 2.09 -18.83 0.45
C MET A 253 1.71 -19.30 -0.97
N GLU A 254 0.42 -19.46 -1.28
CA GLU A 254 -0.06 -19.80 -2.63
C GLU A 254 0.36 -18.74 -3.66
N ALA A 255 0.14 -17.46 -3.36
CA ALA A 255 0.56 -16.35 -4.23
C ALA A 255 2.08 -16.32 -4.47
N THR A 256 2.86 -16.58 -3.42
CA THR A 256 4.33 -16.65 -3.49
C THR A 256 4.80 -17.82 -4.37
N GLN A 257 4.26 -19.02 -4.15
CA GLN A 257 4.58 -20.22 -4.96
C GLN A 257 4.16 -20.06 -6.43
N ILE A 258 3.02 -19.43 -6.69
CA ILE A 258 2.59 -19.08 -8.05
C ILE A 258 3.55 -18.09 -8.68
N ALA A 259 4.01 -17.08 -7.93
CA ALA A 259 4.96 -16.11 -8.45
C ALA A 259 6.30 -16.75 -8.84
N GLU A 260 6.87 -17.57 -7.97
CA GLU A 260 8.10 -18.33 -8.24
C GLU A 260 7.92 -19.24 -9.47
N LYS A 261 6.85 -20.05 -9.49
CA LYS A 261 6.57 -21.04 -10.55
C LYS A 261 6.38 -20.42 -11.93
N TYR A 262 5.78 -19.23 -12.02
CA TYR A 262 5.48 -18.56 -13.29
C TYR A 262 6.40 -17.36 -13.58
N ASN A 263 7.49 -17.18 -12.82
CA ASN A 263 8.40 -16.03 -12.91
C ASN A 263 7.67 -14.67 -12.83
N LEU A 264 6.64 -14.58 -11.99
CA LEU A 264 5.89 -13.34 -11.71
C LEU A 264 6.51 -12.64 -10.49
N ILE A 265 5.88 -11.57 -9.99
CA ILE A 265 6.31 -10.88 -8.76
C ILE A 265 5.50 -11.40 -7.58
N ALA A 266 6.17 -11.91 -6.56
CA ALA A 266 5.53 -12.30 -5.29
C ALA A 266 5.08 -11.06 -4.51
N PRO A 267 4.01 -11.15 -3.69
CA PRO A 267 3.69 -10.07 -2.76
C PRO A 267 4.79 -10.01 -1.68
N VAL A 268 5.03 -8.82 -1.12
CA VAL A 268 6.15 -8.60 -0.16
C VAL A 268 5.72 -8.10 1.21
N VAL A 269 4.43 -7.77 1.34
CA VAL A 269 3.84 -7.13 2.51
C VAL A 269 2.38 -7.55 2.69
N GLU A 270 1.95 -7.66 3.94
CA GLU A 270 0.56 -7.89 4.33
C GLU A 270 0.08 -6.72 5.20
N GLN A 271 -1.19 -6.33 5.08
CA GLN A 271 -1.84 -5.33 5.91
C GLN A 271 -2.92 -5.98 6.79
N PRO A 272 -2.55 -6.54 7.96
CA PRO A 272 -3.45 -7.22 8.86
C PRO A 272 -3.89 -6.34 10.04
N GLN A 273 -4.98 -6.72 10.69
CA GLN A 273 -5.31 -6.19 12.00
C GLN A 273 -4.28 -6.71 13.01
N TYR A 274 -3.65 -5.81 13.77
CA TYR A 274 -2.84 -6.20 14.91
C TYR A 274 -2.91 -5.15 16.00
N ASN A 275 -3.20 -5.58 17.22
CA ASN A 275 -3.21 -4.77 18.44
C ASN A 275 -3.24 -5.70 19.66
N ALA A 276 -3.11 -5.13 20.85
CA ALA A 276 -3.07 -5.88 22.11
C ALA A 276 -4.29 -6.79 22.37
N PHE A 277 -5.42 -6.62 21.66
CA PHE A 277 -6.61 -7.48 21.74
C PHE A 277 -6.89 -8.31 20.46
N HIS A 278 -6.04 -8.21 19.43
CA HIS A 278 -6.14 -8.99 18.18
C HIS A 278 -4.74 -9.42 17.75
N ARG A 279 -4.38 -10.67 18.09
CA ARG A 279 -2.99 -11.16 18.10
C ARG A 279 -2.78 -12.46 17.31
N GLU A 280 -3.75 -13.37 17.34
CA GLU A 280 -3.60 -14.78 16.87
C GLU A 280 -3.04 -14.90 15.45
N ARG A 281 -3.66 -14.23 14.47
CA ARG A 281 -3.22 -14.25 13.07
C ARG A 281 -1.79 -13.73 12.91
N PHE A 282 -1.50 -12.60 13.55
CA PHE A 282 -0.20 -11.95 13.43
C PHE A 282 0.92 -12.74 14.12
N GLU A 283 0.71 -13.20 15.35
CA GLU A 283 1.76 -13.84 16.16
C GLU A 283 1.88 -15.36 15.92
N VAL A 284 0.85 -16.03 15.38
CA VAL A 284 0.85 -17.49 15.15
C VAL A 284 0.67 -17.86 13.69
N GLU A 285 -0.41 -17.41 13.03
CA GLU A 285 -0.73 -17.80 11.65
C GLU A 285 0.39 -17.34 10.68
N TYR A 286 0.90 -16.12 10.87
CA TYR A 286 1.93 -15.53 10.01
C TYR A 286 3.37 -15.85 10.42
N ALA A 287 3.63 -16.54 11.54
CA ALA A 287 4.99 -16.85 11.99
C ALA A 287 5.87 -17.50 10.89
N PRO A 288 5.37 -18.48 10.10
CA PRO A 288 6.14 -19.05 8.98
C PRO A 288 6.52 -18.02 7.89
N LEU A 289 5.71 -16.98 7.68
CA LEU A 289 5.98 -15.93 6.69
C LEU A 289 7.19 -15.07 7.09
N PHE A 290 7.28 -14.74 8.38
CA PHE A 290 8.41 -13.99 8.92
C PHE A 290 9.69 -14.83 8.97
N ASP A 291 9.57 -16.09 9.39
CA ASP A 291 10.71 -17.01 9.48
C ASP A 291 11.31 -17.31 8.10
N GLN A 292 10.47 -17.61 7.10
CA GLN A 292 10.92 -18.06 5.77
C GLN A 292 11.18 -16.89 4.80
N PHE A 293 10.24 -15.95 4.69
CA PHE A 293 10.26 -14.90 3.65
C PHE A 293 10.65 -13.52 4.19
N LYS A 294 10.86 -13.37 5.51
CA LYS A 294 11.08 -12.07 6.19
C LYS A 294 9.99 -11.06 5.81
N TYR A 295 8.76 -11.55 5.71
CA TYR A 295 7.63 -10.85 5.11
C TYR A 295 7.27 -9.55 5.83
N GLY A 296 6.94 -8.50 5.09
CA GLY A 296 6.67 -7.17 5.65
C GLY A 296 5.25 -7.04 6.20
N THR A 297 5.03 -6.12 7.15
CA THR A 297 3.65 -5.81 7.57
C THR A 297 3.40 -4.33 7.80
N THR A 298 2.28 -3.83 7.27
CA THR A 298 1.71 -2.52 7.64
C THR A 298 0.47 -2.76 8.51
N ILE A 299 0.58 -2.75 9.84
CA ILE A 299 -0.57 -3.15 10.69
C ILE A 299 -1.64 -2.05 10.75
N TRP A 300 -2.92 -2.43 10.82
CA TRP A 300 -4.04 -1.50 10.97
C TRP A 300 -4.84 -1.70 12.26
N SER A 301 -5.58 -0.66 12.67
CA SER A 301 -6.27 -0.55 13.97
C SER A 301 -5.42 -0.88 15.22
N PRO A 302 -4.20 -0.32 15.36
CA PRO A 302 -3.33 -0.61 16.51
C PRO A 302 -3.93 -0.15 17.86
N LEU A 303 -4.83 0.84 17.84
CA LEU A 303 -5.55 1.33 19.01
C LEU A 303 -6.92 0.65 19.22
N ALA A 304 -7.22 -0.44 18.50
CA ALA A 304 -8.51 -1.14 18.52
C ALA A 304 -9.71 -0.17 18.35
N SER A 305 -9.71 0.60 17.26
CA SER A 305 -10.66 1.69 16.97
C SER A 305 -10.76 2.80 18.02
N GLY A 306 -9.83 2.86 18.97
CA GLY A 306 -9.78 3.83 20.06
C GLY A 306 -10.03 3.23 21.45
N LEU A 307 -10.36 1.93 21.55
CA LEU A 307 -10.54 1.22 22.82
C LEU A 307 -9.28 1.30 23.70
N LEU A 308 -8.10 1.12 23.10
CA LEU A 308 -6.83 1.12 23.81
C LEU A 308 -6.35 2.52 24.27
N THR A 309 -7.10 3.60 24.01
CA THR A 309 -6.75 4.94 24.56
C THR A 309 -7.45 5.25 25.89
N GLY A 310 -8.23 4.32 26.45
CA GLY A 310 -8.98 4.54 27.69
C GLY A 310 -10.19 5.49 27.59
N LYS A 311 -10.44 6.12 26.44
CA LYS A 311 -11.55 7.09 26.24
C LYS A 311 -12.94 6.48 26.43
N TYR A 312 -13.03 5.16 26.43
CA TYR A 312 -14.24 4.36 26.57
C TYR A 312 -14.40 3.72 27.95
N ASN A 313 -13.54 4.08 28.91
CA ASN A 313 -13.56 3.49 30.24
C ASN A 313 -14.91 3.69 30.94
N ASP A 314 -15.43 4.92 30.88
CA ASP A 314 -16.56 5.37 31.70
C ASP A 314 -17.80 5.71 30.84
N GLY A 315 -17.88 5.15 29.63
CA GLY A 315 -19.00 5.33 28.69
C GLY A 315 -18.55 5.50 27.24
N ILE A 316 -19.48 5.80 26.33
CA ILE A 316 -19.20 6.14 24.93
C ILE A 316 -19.29 7.65 24.75
N PRO A 317 -18.19 8.40 24.53
CA PRO A 317 -18.28 9.84 24.31
C PRO A 317 -18.95 10.17 22.98
N GLU A 318 -19.80 11.21 22.95
CA GLU A 318 -20.57 11.63 21.77
C GLU A 318 -19.69 11.92 20.55
N ASN A 319 -18.57 12.62 20.74
CA ASN A 319 -17.63 12.97 19.67
C ASN A 319 -16.64 11.84 19.31
N SER A 320 -17.00 10.58 19.58
CA SER A 320 -16.11 9.42 19.40
C SER A 320 -16.48 8.55 18.20
N ARG A 321 -15.53 7.72 17.74
CA ARG A 321 -15.73 6.81 16.59
C ARG A 321 -16.89 5.82 16.79
N PHE A 322 -17.07 5.33 18.02
CA PHE A 322 -18.14 4.41 18.39
C PHE A 322 -19.54 5.07 18.49
N ALA A 323 -19.62 6.39 18.69
CA ALA A 323 -20.89 7.12 18.61
C ALA A 323 -21.23 7.50 17.16
N ASN A 324 -20.23 7.94 16.39
CA ASN A 324 -20.43 8.59 15.08
C ASN A 324 -20.49 7.64 13.87
N HIS A 325 -20.34 6.33 14.05
CA HIS A 325 -20.46 5.37 12.94
C HIS A 325 -21.22 4.10 13.36
N GLU A 326 -22.37 3.87 12.73
CA GLU A 326 -23.28 2.73 12.96
C GLU A 326 -22.60 1.36 12.85
N MET A 327 -21.54 1.25 12.04
CA MET A 327 -20.74 0.03 11.89
C MET A 327 -20.09 -0.48 13.19
N PHE A 328 -20.00 0.35 14.23
CA PHE A 328 -19.51 -0.05 15.56
C PHE A 328 -20.63 -0.37 16.56
N SER A 329 -21.90 -0.35 16.15
CA SER A 329 -23.05 -0.62 17.05
C SER A 329 -22.91 -1.97 17.77
N ASP A 330 -22.49 -3.03 17.08
CA ASP A 330 -22.25 -4.34 17.71
C ASP A 330 -20.99 -4.36 18.60
N THR A 331 -19.99 -3.55 18.28
CA THR A 331 -18.84 -3.33 19.18
C THR A 331 -19.31 -2.66 20.48
N VAL A 332 -20.13 -1.61 20.39
CA VAL A 332 -20.71 -0.92 21.56
C VAL A 332 -21.57 -1.85 22.41
N LYS A 333 -22.42 -2.69 21.79
CA LYS A 333 -23.18 -3.74 22.50
C LYS A 333 -22.23 -4.71 23.21
N SER A 334 -21.18 -5.16 22.53
CA SER A 334 -20.21 -6.11 23.10
C SER A 334 -19.46 -5.57 24.32
N LEU A 335 -19.26 -4.24 24.42
CA LEU A 335 -18.64 -3.61 25.59
C LEU A 335 -19.50 -3.69 26.86
N GLN A 336 -20.82 -3.92 26.74
CA GLN A 336 -21.73 -4.07 27.87
C GLN A 336 -21.75 -5.48 28.47
N THR A 337 -21.17 -6.48 27.79
CA THR A 337 -21.05 -7.85 28.31
C THR A 337 -19.94 -7.93 29.35
N GLU A 338 -19.91 -9.01 30.14
CA GLU A 338 -18.82 -9.23 31.11
C GLU A 338 -17.44 -9.32 30.44
N GLU A 339 -17.34 -9.91 29.24
CA GLU A 339 -16.11 -9.89 28.43
C GLU A 339 -15.72 -8.47 28.01
N GLY A 340 -16.72 -7.65 27.64
CA GLY A 340 -16.55 -6.24 27.33
C GLY A 340 -15.99 -5.44 28.50
N LYS A 341 -16.64 -5.56 29.67
CA LYS A 341 -16.18 -4.94 30.93
C LYS A 341 -14.78 -5.41 31.32
N ALA A 342 -14.48 -6.71 31.17
CA ALA A 342 -13.16 -7.26 31.42
C ALA A 342 -12.08 -6.67 30.48
N LYS A 343 -12.39 -6.46 29.19
CA LYS A 343 -11.49 -5.75 28.25
C LYS A 343 -11.25 -4.30 28.70
N ILE A 344 -12.28 -3.58 29.13
CA ILE A 344 -12.13 -2.21 29.63
C ILE A 344 -11.30 -2.17 30.91
N GLU A 345 -11.46 -3.14 31.82
CA GLU A 345 -10.61 -3.24 33.02
C GLU A 345 -9.14 -3.56 32.68
N LYS A 346 -8.88 -4.37 31.64
CA LYS A 346 -7.52 -4.52 31.09
C LYS A 346 -6.98 -3.17 30.60
N VAL A 347 -7.77 -2.34 29.90
CA VAL A 347 -7.37 -0.98 29.51
C VAL A 347 -7.05 -0.11 30.73
N ARG A 348 -7.88 -0.11 31.79
CA ARG A 348 -7.60 0.64 33.04
C ARG A 348 -6.26 0.23 33.69
N LYS A 349 -5.92 -1.06 33.67
CA LYS A 349 -4.63 -1.55 34.17
C LYS A 349 -3.45 -1.11 33.28
N LEU A 350 -3.61 -1.16 31.96
CA LEU A 350 -2.63 -0.64 31.00
C LEU A 350 -2.40 0.88 31.15
N THR A 351 -3.43 1.67 31.46
CA THR A 351 -3.30 3.10 31.77
C THR A 351 -2.29 3.34 32.89
N LYS A 352 -2.37 2.60 34.00
CA LYS A 352 -1.45 2.74 35.13
C LYS A 352 0.00 2.42 34.76
N ILE A 353 0.21 1.41 33.90
CA ILE A 353 1.54 1.09 33.35
C ILE A 353 2.04 2.25 32.47
N ALA A 354 1.18 2.82 31.62
CA ALA A 354 1.57 3.93 30.75
C ALA A 354 1.97 5.19 31.56
N GLU A 355 1.18 5.53 32.58
CA GLU A 355 1.43 6.65 33.49
C GLU A 355 2.77 6.49 34.22
N LYS A 356 3.06 5.28 34.73
CA LYS A 356 4.36 4.91 35.35
C LYS A 356 5.56 5.10 34.41
N LEU A 357 5.38 4.94 33.10
CA LEU A 357 6.43 5.19 32.09
C LEU A 357 6.49 6.66 31.63
N GLY A 358 5.58 7.52 32.11
CA GLY A 358 5.47 8.92 31.71
C GLY A 358 4.78 9.13 30.36
N GLY A 359 3.80 8.27 30.02
CA GLY A 359 2.98 8.37 28.82
C GLY A 359 1.51 8.07 29.08
N ASN A 360 0.75 7.77 28.02
CA ASN A 360 -0.68 7.46 28.09
C ASN A 360 -1.01 6.08 27.45
N PRO A 361 -2.18 5.46 27.70
CA PRO A 361 -2.46 4.09 27.24
C PRO A 361 -2.46 3.93 25.71
N GLY A 362 -2.79 4.99 24.96
CA GLY A 362 -2.70 4.98 23.50
C GLY A 362 -1.24 4.91 23.03
N GLN A 363 -0.38 5.76 23.59
CA GLN A 363 1.06 5.71 23.34
C GLN A 363 1.67 4.36 23.74
N LEU A 364 1.25 3.77 24.87
CA LEU A 364 1.70 2.45 25.33
C LEU A 364 1.29 1.35 24.34
N ALA A 365 0.05 1.36 23.84
CA ALA A 365 -0.45 0.38 22.88
C ALA A 365 0.30 0.46 21.54
N LEU A 366 0.60 1.68 21.06
CA LEU A 366 1.44 1.88 19.87
C LEU A 366 2.87 1.38 20.11
N ALA A 367 3.48 1.73 21.25
CA ALA A 367 4.83 1.29 21.59
C ALA A 367 4.92 -0.24 21.73
N TRP A 368 3.94 -0.89 22.37
CA TRP A 368 3.83 -2.35 22.45
C TRP A 368 3.79 -2.99 21.04
N ALA A 369 3.01 -2.43 20.11
CA ALA A 369 2.96 -2.94 18.73
C ALA A 369 4.31 -2.77 18.02
N ILE A 370 4.99 -1.63 18.20
CA ILE A 370 6.33 -1.36 17.65
C ILE A 370 7.39 -2.31 18.21
N LYS A 371 7.26 -2.79 19.46
CA LYS A 371 8.22 -3.76 20.05
C LYS A 371 8.24 -5.10 19.34
N ASN A 372 7.20 -5.47 18.61
CA ASN A 372 7.22 -6.67 17.77
C ASN A 372 8.12 -6.38 16.53
N PRO A 373 9.22 -7.15 16.32
CA PRO A 373 10.15 -6.89 15.22
C PRO A 373 9.56 -7.16 13.83
N ASN A 374 8.50 -7.96 13.74
CA ASN A 374 7.84 -8.29 12.48
C ASN A 374 6.90 -7.17 11.99
N VAL A 375 6.64 -6.15 12.82
CA VAL A 375 5.87 -4.96 12.42
C VAL A 375 6.78 -3.99 11.66
N SER A 376 6.66 -3.90 10.33
CA SER A 376 7.40 -2.89 9.54
C SER A 376 6.90 -1.47 9.83
N THR A 377 5.58 -1.26 9.85
CA THR A 377 4.95 0.03 10.20
C THR A 377 3.58 -0.14 10.86
N VAL A 378 3.19 0.84 11.67
CA VAL A 378 1.93 0.94 12.40
C VAL A 378 1.07 2.06 11.82
N ILE A 379 -0.05 1.71 11.19
CA ILE A 379 -0.95 2.70 10.56
C ILE A 379 -1.79 3.40 11.63
N LEU A 380 -1.48 4.67 11.85
CA LEU A 380 -2.25 5.61 12.66
C LEU A 380 -3.48 6.10 11.88
N GLY A 381 -4.56 6.39 12.59
CA GLY A 381 -5.69 7.13 12.04
C GLY A 381 -6.00 8.31 12.94
N ALA A 382 -6.00 9.53 12.39
CA ALA A 382 -6.17 10.76 13.14
C ALA A 382 -7.24 11.67 12.51
N THR A 383 -8.10 12.25 13.36
CA THR A 383 -9.07 13.29 12.96
C THR A 383 -8.59 14.70 13.26
N LYS A 384 -7.49 14.85 14.02
CA LYS A 384 -6.90 16.14 14.38
C LYS A 384 -5.37 16.04 14.50
N VAL A 385 -4.70 17.18 14.37
CA VAL A 385 -3.24 17.34 14.47
C VAL A 385 -2.68 16.81 15.79
N GLU A 386 -3.32 17.14 16.92
CA GLU A 386 -2.81 16.83 18.26
C GLU A 386 -2.80 15.31 18.53
N GLN A 387 -3.64 14.54 17.82
CA GLN A 387 -3.61 13.07 17.89
C GLN A 387 -2.36 12.50 17.23
N ILE A 388 -1.84 13.14 16.18
CA ILE A 388 -0.60 12.71 15.50
C ILE A 388 0.59 13.03 16.39
N GLU A 389 0.68 14.27 16.88
CA GLU A 389 1.72 14.71 17.82
C GLU A 389 1.76 13.81 19.07
N ASP A 390 0.60 13.42 19.60
CA ASP A 390 0.52 12.54 20.76
C ASP A 390 0.90 11.09 20.45
N ASN A 391 0.42 10.53 19.33
CA ASN A 391 0.79 9.19 18.89
C ASN A 391 2.30 9.07 18.64
N CYS A 392 2.95 10.11 18.08
CA CYS A 392 4.40 10.12 17.86
C CYS A 392 5.22 10.03 19.16
N LYS A 393 4.68 10.45 20.32
CA LYS A 393 5.35 10.27 21.63
C LYS A 393 5.49 8.80 22.04
N ALA A 394 4.76 7.88 21.40
CA ALA A 394 4.94 6.44 21.59
C ALA A 394 6.39 5.98 21.35
N LEU A 395 7.13 6.61 20.43
CA LEU A 395 8.54 6.31 20.18
C LEU A 395 9.39 6.43 21.46
N LYS A 396 9.10 7.41 22.32
CA LYS A 396 9.77 7.62 23.63
C LYS A 396 9.40 6.59 24.70
N LEU A 397 8.37 5.77 24.45
CA LEU A 397 8.01 4.63 25.31
C LEU A 397 8.62 3.30 24.81
N VAL A 398 8.96 3.17 23.52
CA VAL A 398 9.53 1.92 22.95
C VAL A 398 10.81 1.49 23.69
N GLU A 399 11.67 2.44 24.02
CA GLU A 399 12.90 2.19 24.79
C GLU A 399 12.62 1.85 26.26
N LYS A 400 11.55 2.41 26.83
CA LYS A 400 11.14 2.20 28.24
C LYS A 400 10.40 0.90 28.48
N ILE A 401 9.88 0.23 27.45
CA ILE A 401 9.32 -1.12 27.56
C ILE A 401 10.48 -2.12 27.63
N THR A 402 11.00 -2.33 28.84
CA THR A 402 11.96 -3.38 29.17
C THR A 402 11.29 -4.76 29.15
N PRO A 403 12.03 -5.88 29.24
CA PRO A 403 11.45 -7.21 29.34
C PRO A 403 10.47 -7.37 30.52
N GLU A 404 10.77 -6.74 31.66
CA GLU A 404 9.94 -6.80 32.87
C GLU A 404 8.64 -6.00 32.70
N VAL A 405 8.71 -4.83 32.06
CA VAL A 405 7.53 -4.03 31.69
C VAL A 405 6.68 -4.75 30.65
N MET A 406 7.31 -5.45 29.69
CA MET A 406 6.59 -6.29 28.73
C MET A 406 5.88 -7.45 29.45
N GLU A 407 6.52 -8.09 30.42
CA GLU A 407 5.88 -9.14 31.24
C GLU A 407 4.71 -8.59 32.07
N GLU A 408 4.82 -7.37 32.62
CA GLU A 408 3.73 -6.67 33.31
C GLU A 408 2.53 -6.44 32.36
N ILE A 409 2.78 -6.00 31.11
CA ILE A 409 1.77 -5.83 30.07
C ILE A 409 1.13 -7.17 29.69
N GLU A 410 1.92 -8.21 29.42
CA GLU A 410 1.40 -9.53 29.02
C GLU A 410 0.54 -10.18 30.13
N LYS A 411 0.89 -9.98 31.41
CA LYS A 411 0.07 -10.40 32.56
C LYS A 411 -1.26 -9.66 32.66
N VAL A 412 -1.33 -8.39 32.25
CA VAL A 412 -2.59 -7.63 32.18
C VAL A 412 -3.42 -8.07 30.97
N LEU A 413 -2.77 -8.28 29.82
CA LEU A 413 -3.45 -8.68 28.59
C LEU A 413 -4.00 -10.10 28.66
N ASP A 414 -3.29 -11.03 29.29
CA ASP A 414 -3.68 -12.43 29.52
C ASP A 414 -4.39 -13.05 28.31
N ASN A 415 -3.75 -12.92 27.16
CA ASN A 415 -4.25 -13.35 25.86
C ASN A 415 -3.13 -13.70 24.88
N LYS A 416 -1.90 -13.93 25.39
CA LYS A 416 -0.74 -14.24 24.56
C LYS A 416 -1.01 -15.49 23.73
N PRO A 417 -1.00 -15.41 22.38
CA PRO A 417 -1.26 -16.54 21.53
C PRO A 417 -0.36 -17.73 21.83
N LYS A 418 -0.93 -18.94 21.74
CA LYS A 418 -0.18 -20.18 21.91
C LYS A 418 0.25 -20.67 20.53
N GLY A 419 1.56 -20.64 20.28
CA GLY A 419 2.13 -21.24 19.07
C GLY A 419 1.82 -22.74 18.95
N PRO A 420 2.04 -23.32 17.76
CA PRO A 420 1.77 -24.74 17.53
C PRO A 420 2.55 -25.64 18.51
N ASN A 421 1.91 -26.68 19.01
CA ASN A 421 2.54 -27.62 19.92
C ASN A 421 3.69 -28.36 19.19
N LYS A 422 4.92 -28.16 19.65
CA LYS A 422 6.12 -28.80 19.09
C LYS A 422 6.32 -30.25 19.58
N PHE A 423 5.52 -30.73 20.54
CA PHE A 423 5.59 -32.08 21.11
C PHE A 423 7.00 -32.49 21.62
N GLY A 424 7.76 -31.53 22.16
CA GLY A 424 9.15 -31.76 22.60
C GLY A 424 10.18 -31.93 21.47
N ARG A 425 9.79 -31.67 20.21
CA ARG A 425 10.62 -31.81 19.01
C ARG A 425 11.11 -30.45 18.50
N GLU A 426 11.66 -29.63 19.40
CA GLU A 426 12.35 -28.40 19.00
C GLU A 426 13.57 -28.76 18.13
N ARG A 427 13.92 -27.89 17.18
CA ARG A 427 15.06 -28.02 16.26
C ARG A 427 16.02 -26.87 16.45
#